data_AF-A0A0N4XDX2-F1
#
_entry.id   AF-A0A0N4XDX2-F1
#
_cell.length_a   1.000
_cell.length_b   1.000
_cell.length_c   1.000
_cell.angle_alpha   90.00
_cell.angle_beta   90.00
_cell.angle_gamma   90.00
#
_symmetry.space_group_name_H-M   'P 1'
#
loop_
_entity.id
_entity.type
_entity.pdbx_description
1 polymer ?
#
loop_
_entity_poly.entity_id
_entity_poly.type
_entity_poly.pdbx_seq_one_letter_code
_entity_poly.pdbx_strand_id
1 'polypeptide(L)'
;MEELVRSTKEEYIDDVCHNVRYWITIDKKVTAMKALQGLIWEEAYAQGAVKGHVYPDVLPVLQSLTVPIYIYSSGSILAQKLLFAHTIDGDLRKVISGYFDTSIGFKGDKKSYEAICNEIGESPADVLFLTDVEAEARAADAAGVQVRLVIREGNAPLSEEAKRDYETIHSLEEIV
;
A
#
# COMPACT_ATOMS: atom_id res chain seq x y z
N MET A 1 -26.02 36.68 17.47
CA MET A 1 -25.35 35.48 16.94
C MET A 1 -26.46 34.61 16.38
N GLU A 2 -26.69 34.67 15.07
CA GLU A 2 -27.55 33.70 14.41
C GLU A 2 -26.83 32.37 14.43
N GLU A 3 -27.43 31.36 15.07
CA GLU A 3 -27.05 29.97 14.83
C GLU A 3 -27.27 29.72 13.34
N LEU A 4 -26.19 29.38 12.64
CA LEU A 4 -26.23 29.01 11.22
C LEU A 4 -26.89 27.63 11.10
N VAL A 5 -28.18 27.53 11.38
CA VAL A 5 -28.96 26.30 11.24
C VAL A 5 -29.23 26.13 9.75
N ARG A 6 -28.31 25.47 9.05
CA ARG A 6 -28.47 25.09 7.64
C ARG A 6 -29.63 24.11 7.50
N SER A 7 -30.39 24.24 6.42
CA SER A 7 -31.80 23.81 6.39
C SER A 7 -32.12 22.75 5.34
N THR A 8 -31.17 22.41 4.45
CA THR A 8 -31.38 21.41 3.39
C THR A 8 -30.34 20.29 3.41
N LYS A 9 -30.73 19.10 2.95
CA LYS A 9 -29.83 17.93 2.85
C LYS A 9 -28.64 18.23 1.93
N GLU A 10 -28.89 18.98 0.86
CA GLU A 10 -27.92 19.38 -0.15
C GLU A 10 -26.80 20.23 0.45
N GLU A 11 -27.14 21.18 1.34
CA GLU A 11 -26.16 22.00 2.05
C GLU A 11 -25.24 21.16 2.96
N TYR A 12 -25.81 20.17 3.66
CA TYR A 12 -25.00 19.25 4.49
C TYR A 12 -24.03 18.41 3.65
N ILE A 13 -24.47 17.94 2.47
CA ILE A 13 -23.61 17.19 1.56
C ILE A 13 -22.46 18.08 1.07
N ASP A 14 -22.76 19.31 0.66
CA ASP A 14 -21.73 20.23 0.16
C ASP A 14 -20.67 20.54 1.23
N ASP A 15 -21.09 20.80 2.47
CA ASP A 15 -20.16 21.02 3.60
C ASP A 15 -19.27 19.81 3.86
N VAL A 16 -19.85 18.61 3.87
CA VAL A 16 -19.09 17.37 4.06
C VAL A 16 -18.10 17.18 2.92
N CYS A 17 -18.52 17.39 1.67
CA CYS A 17 -17.64 17.31 0.50
C CYS A 17 -16.51 18.35 0.56
N HIS A 18 -16.80 19.59 0.97
CA HIS A 18 -15.80 20.63 1.15
C HIS A 18 -14.75 20.21 2.17
N ASN A 19 -15.19 19.72 3.33
CA ASN A 19 -14.29 19.30 4.40
C ASN A 19 -13.47 18.05 4.04
N VAL A 20 -14.07 17.07 3.33
CA VAL A 20 -13.34 15.90 2.81
C VAL A 20 -12.27 16.33 1.81
N ARG A 21 -12.59 17.21 0.86
CA ARG A 21 -11.61 17.76 -0.09
C ARG A 21 -10.49 18.50 0.62
N TYR A 22 -10.83 19.31 1.62
CA TYR A 22 -9.83 19.99 2.44
C TYR A 22 -8.90 18.99 3.14
N TRP A 23 -9.43 17.95 3.78
CA TRP A 23 -8.61 16.91 4.41
C TRP A 23 -7.69 16.19 3.42
N ILE A 24 -8.13 15.94 2.19
CA ILE A 24 -7.29 15.41 1.12
C ILE A 24 -6.13 16.38 0.81
N THR A 25 -6.42 17.68 0.66
CA THR A 25 -5.41 18.69 0.33
C THR A 25 -4.29 18.78 1.38
N ILE A 26 -4.60 18.56 2.65
CA ILE A 26 -3.60 18.63 3.74
C ILE A 26 -3.07 17.26 4.19
N ASP A 27 -3.30 16.19 3.41
CA ASP A 27 -2.96 14.79 3.75
C ASP A 27 -3.40 14.40 5.18
N LYS A 28 -4.58 14.86 5.61
CA LYS A 28 -5.07 14.60 6.97
C LYS A 28 -5.64 13.19 7.06
N LYS A 29 -4.97 12.35 7.85
CA LYS A 29 -5.32 10.94 8.04
C LYS A 29 -6.33 10.78 9.17
N VAL A 30 -7.63 10.90 8.85
CA VAL A 30 -8.74 10.71 9.82
C VAL A 30 -9.44 9.38 9.58
N THR A 31 -9.77 8.64 10.65
CA THR A 31 -10.43 7.31 10.57
C THR A 31 -11.75 7.35 9.78
N ALA A 32 -12.61 8.34 10.06
CA ALA A 32 -13.89 8.48 9.36
C ALA A 32 -13.71 8.73 7.84
N MET A 33 -12.66 9.47 7.47
CA MET A 33 -12.32 9.71 6.06
C MET A 33 -11.86 8.42 5.38
N LYS A 34 -11.00 7.62 6.02
CA LYS A 34 -10.58 6.32 5.48
C LYS A 34 -11.76 5.38 5.28
N ALA A 35 -12.73 5.38 6.19
CA ALA A 35 -13.96 4.60 6.05
C ALA A 35 -14.78 5.04 4.84
N LEU A 36 -15.00 6.35 4.66
CA LEU A 36 -15.71 6.90 3.51
C LEU A 36 -14.99 6.57 2.18
N GLN A 37 -13.67 6.74 2.13
CA GLN A 37 -12.88 6.39 0.94
C GLN A 37 -13.00 4.90 0.61
N GLY A 38 -12.99 4.02 1.62
CA GLY A 38 -13.23 2.59 1.44
C GLY A 38 -14.54 2.28 0.76
N LEU A 39 -15.65 2.90 1.21
CA LEU A 39 -16.97 2.73 0.60
C LEU A 39 -17.02 3.24 -0.85
N ILE A 40 -16.40 4.39 -1.13
CA ILE A 40 -16.34 4.96 -2.48
C ILE A 40 -15.55 4.04 -3.43
N TRP A 41 -14.40 3.52 -2.97
CA TRP A 41 -13.60 2.58 -3.76
C TRP A 41 -14.31 1.26 -4.00
N GLU A 42 -14.99 0.71 -2.98
CA GLU A 42 -15.75 -0.53 -3.12
C GLU A 42 -16.81 -0.41 -4.23
N GLU A 43 -17.59 0.67 -4.22
CA GLU A 43 -18.58 0.95 -5.27
C GLU A 43 -17.92 1.15 -6.64
N ALA A 44 -16.84 1.94 -6.72
CA ALA A 44 -16.16 2.23 -7.98
C ALA A 44 -15.56 0.96 -8.61
N TYR A 45 -15.01 0.05 -7.80
CA TYR A 45 -14.51 -1.24 -8.27
C TYR A 45 -15.66 -2.19 -8.65
N ALA A 46 -16.73 -2.25 -7.86
CA ALA A 46 -17.90 -3.07 -8.15
C ALA A 46 -18.58 -2.68 -9.47
N GLN A 47 -18.63 -1.38 -9.78
CA GLN A 47 -19.14 -0.86 -11.05
C GLN A 47 -18.14 -0.99 -12.22
N GLY A 48 -16.88 -1.36 -11.95
CA GLY A 48 -15.81 -1.38 -12.96
C GLY A 48 -15.40 0.02 -13.45
N ALA A 49 -15.76 1.07 -12.72
CA ALA A 49 -15.40 2.46 -13.02
C ALA A 49 -13.89 2.71 -12.82
N VAL A 50 -13.25 1.91 -11.96
CA VAL A 50 -11.80 1.87 -11.76
C VAL A 50 -11.29 0.43 -11.82
N LYS A 51 -10.03 0.28 -12.21
CA LYS A 51 -9.31 -1.01 -12.18
C LYS A 51 -7.97 -0.83 -11.49
N GLY A 52 -7.56 -1.84 -10.73
CA GLY A 52 -6.24 -1.91 -10.15
C GLY A 52 -5.21 -2.04 -11.26
N HIS A 53 -4.24 -1.15 -11.29
CA HIS A 53 -3.11 -1.27 -12.20
C HIS A 53 -1.97 -1.96 -11.47
N VAL A 54 -1.43 -3.01 -12.09
CA VAL A 54 -0.23 -3.71 -11.66
C VAL A 54 0.71 -3.77 -12.86
N TYR A 55 2.02 -3.65 -12.64
CA TYR A 55 2.97 -3.73 -13.75
C TYR A 55 2.94 -5.12 -14.41
N PRO A 56 3.12 -5.22 -15.74
CA PRO A 56 2.98 -6.48 -16.48
C PRO A 56 3.88 -7.62 -16.01
N ASP A 57 5.05 -7.31 -15.45
CA ASP A 57 6.01 -8.28 -14.94
C ASP A 57 5.61 -8.88 -13.57
N VAL A 58 4.71 -8.23 -12.83
CA VAL A 58 4.41 -8.61 -11.45
C VAL A 58 3.62 -9.91 -11.38
N LEU A 59 2.49 -10.00 -12.08
CA LEU A 59 1.62 -11.18 -11.97
C LEU A 59 2.32 -12.48 -12.41
N PRO A 60 3.04 -12.53 -13.55
CA PRO A 60 3.76 -13.73 -13.95
C PRO A 60 4.78 -14.19 -12.90
N VAL A 61 5.51 -13.26 -12.29
CA VAL A 61 6.49 -13.58 -11.25
C VAL A 61 5.80 -14.05 -9.97
N LEU A 62 4.77 -13.35 -9.49
CA LEU A 62 4.03 -13.79 -8.29
C LEU A 62 3.41 -15.18 -8.45
N GLN A 63 3.01 -15.56 -9.66
CA GLN A 63 2.49 -16.91 -9.96
C GLN A 63 3.57 -17.99 -10.01
N SER A 64 4.81 -17.64 -10.33
CA SER A 64 5.91 -18.61 -10.43
C SER A 64 6.57 -18.90 -9.08
N LEU A 65 6.41 -17.99 -8.12
CA LEU A 65 6.92 -18.15 -6.76
C LEU A 65 6.19 -19.29 -6.02
N THR A 66 6.96 -20.10 -5.29
CA THR A 66 6.47 -21.16 -4.41
C THR A 66 6.46 -20.75 -2.93
N VAL A 67 6.75 -19.47 -2.67
CA VAL A 67 6.79 -18.86 -1.33
C VAL A 67 5.52 -18.03 -1.09
N PRO A 68 5.08 -17.87 0.17
CA PRO A 68 3.92 -17.03 0.48
C PRO A 68 4.22 -15.55 0.21
N ILE A 69 3.24 -14.84 -0.36
CA ILE A 69 3.37 -13.43 -0.77
C ILE A 69 2.50 -12.56 0.14
N TYR A 70 3.10 -11.52 0.71
CA TYR A 70 2.40 -10.58 1.58
C TYR A 70 2.51 -9.15 1.05
N ILE A 71 1.47 -8.35 1.26
CA ILE A 71 1.47 -6.92 0.91
C ILE A 71 1.59 -6.09 2.18
N TYR A 72 2.43 -5.06 2.18
CA TYR A 72 2.50 -4.07 3.25
C TYR A 72 2.40 -2.64 2.70
N SER A 73 1.32 -1.94 3.02
CA SER A 73 1.03 -0.61 2.46
C SER A 73 0.42 0.34 3.49
N SER A 74 0.50 1.64 3.24
CA SER A 74 -0.19 2.65 4.04
C SER A 74 -1.70 2.69 3.80
N GLY A 75 -2.16 2.16 2.66
CA GLY A 75 -3.56 1.92 2.37
C GLY A 75 -4.14 0.84 3.28
N SER A 76 -5.42 0.97 3.66
CA SER A 76 -6.07 -0.01 4.53
C SER A 76 -6.09 -1.41 3.89
N ILE A 77 -6.12 -2.46 4.71
CA ILE A 77 -6.25 -3.85 4.21
C ILE A 77 -7.45 -3.99 3.26
N LEU A 78 -8.57 -3.31 3.52
CA LEU A 78 -9.73 -3.30 2.63
C LEU A 78 -9.38 -2.72 1.24
N ALA A 79 -8.72 -1.56 1.20
CA ALA A 79 -8.33 -0.92 -0.06
C ALA A 79 -7.33 -1.79 -0.84
N GLN A 80 -6.38 -2.43 -0.16
CA GLN A 80 -5.45 -3.36 -0.79
C GLN A 80 -6.20 -4.55 -1.42
N LYS A 81 -7.11 -5.19 -0.67
CA LYS A 81 -7.91 -6.31 -1.18
C LYS A 81 -8.77 -5.91 -2.38
N LEU A 82 -9.37 -4.72 -2.37
CA LEU A 82 -10.14 -4.20 -3.49
C LEU A 82 -9.26 -3.98 -4.73
N LEU A 83 -8.07 -3.37 -4.55
CA LEU A 83 -7.12 -3.16 -5.65
C LEU A 83 -6.76 -4.48 -6.33
N PHE A 84 -6.35 -5.49 -5.56
CA PHE A 84 -5.93 -6.79 -6.10
C PHE A 84 -7.11 -7.68 -6.55
N ALA A 85 -8.33 -7.45 -6.09
CA ALA A 85 -9.51 -8.17 -6.58
C ALA A 85 -9.96 -7.72 -7.98
N HIS A 86 -9.69 -6.46 -8.33
CA HIS A 86 -10.23 -5.81 -9.52
C HIS A 86 -9.13 -5.24 -10.42
N THR A 87 -8.04 -5.99 -10.63
CA THR A 87 -6.96 -5.52 -11.48
C THR A 87 -7.31 -5.57 -12.97
N ILE A 88 -6.49 -4.95 -13.81
CA ILE A 88 -6.55 -5.09 -15.27
C ILE A 88 -6.35 -6.55 -15.72
N ASP A 89 -5.61 -7.36 -14.95
CA ASP A 89 -5.29 -8.76 -15.23
C ASP A 89 -6.19 -9.75 -14.47
N GLY A 90 -7.25 -9.26 -13.81
CA GLY A 90 -8.22 -10.07 -13.06
C GLY A 90 -8.01 -10.04 -11.54
N ASP A 91 -8.46 -11.09 -10.85
CA ASP A 91 -8.40 -11.20 -9.38
C ASP A 91 -7.07 -11.86 -8.96
N LEU A 92 -6.16 -11.04 -8.43
CA LEU A 92 -4.83 -11.42 -7.96
C LEU A 92 -4.82 -11.91 -6.50
N ARG A 93 -5.93 -11.85 -5.77
CA ARG A 93 -5.95 -12.24 -4.36
C ARG A 93 -5.57 -13.71 -4.14
N LYS A 94 -5.70 -14.55 -5.18
CA LYS A 94 -5.35 -15.98 -5.13
C LYS A 94 -3.85 -16.23 -4.99
N VAL A 95 -3.01 -15.27 -5.38
CA VAL A 95 -1.55 -15.38 -5.23
C VAL A 95 -1.03 -14.64 -3.99
N ILE A 96 -1.90 -13.98 -3.23
CA ILE A 96 -1.52 -13.19 -2.04
C ILE A 96 -1.95 -13.94 -0.78
N SER A 97 -0.99 -14.26 0.07
CA SER A 97 -1.16 -14.97 1.35
C SER A 97 -1.66 -14.07 2.47
N GLY A 98 -1.36 -12.77 2.44
CA GLY A 98 -1.82 -11.84 3.47
C GLY A 98 -1.54 -10.36 3.18
N TYR A 99 -2.05 -9.51 4.06
CA TYR A 99 -2.02 -8.05 3.92
C TYR A 99 -1.73 -7.41 5.27
N PHE A 100 -0.87 -6.40 5.27
CA PHE A 100 -0.53 -5.57 6.40
C PHE A 100 -0.76 -4.11 6.04
N ASP A 101 -1.26 -3.34 7.00
CA ASP A 101 -1.34 -1.89 6.89
C ASP A 101 -0.72 -1.19 8.10
N THR A 102 -0.86 0.13 8.20
CA THR A 102 -0.27 0.91 9.31
C THR A 102 -0.75 0.50 10.72
N SER A 103 -1.76 -0.37 10.84
CA SER A 103 -2.16 -0.95 12.12
C SER A 103 -1.08 -1.85 12.74
N ILE A 104 -0.21 -2.50 11.94
CA ILE A 104 0.93 -3.27 12.46
C ILE A 104 2.13 -2.37 12.84
N GLY A 105 2.14 -1.13 12.35
CA GLY A 105 3.19 -0.13 12.58
C GLY A 105 3.47 0.73 11.33
N PHE A 106 4.29 1.77 11.49
CA PHE A 106 4.71 2.63 10.37
C PHE A 106 5.82 1.99 9.52
N LYS A 107 5.77 2.19 8.20
CA LYS A 107 6.71 1.56 7.26
C LYS A 107 8.17 2.00 7.41
N GLY A 108 8.42 3.13 8.08
CA GLY A 108 9.78 3.59 8.42
C GLY A 108 10.29 3.10 9.78
N ASP A 109 9.55 2.26 10.50
CA ASP A 109 9.92 1.75 11.81
C ASP A 109 10.31 0.27 11.70
N LYS A 110 11.53 -0.05 12.16
CA LYS A 110 12.07 -1.41 12.28
C LYS A 110 11.07 -2.36 12.97
N LYS A 111 10.39 -1.90 14.02
CA LYS A 111 9.47 -2.73 14.81
C LYS A 111 8.29 -3.27 13.99
N SER A 112 7.88 -2.56 12.94
CA SER A 112 6.82 -3.00 12.05
C SER A 112 7.23 -4.28 11.31
N TYR A 113 8.48 -4.36 10.87
CA TYR A 113 9.02 -5.52 10.16
C TYR A 113 9.26 -6.70 11.11
N GLU A 114 9.74 -6.44 12.33
CA GLU A 114 9.81 -7.47 13.38
C GLU A 114 8.42 -8.06 13.68
N ALA A 115 7.39 -7.20 13.79
CA ALA A 115 6.01 -7.63 13.99
C ALA A 115 5.46 -8.45 12.82
N ILE A 116 5.72 -8.01 11.58
CA ILE A 116 5.31 -8.75 10.37
C ILE A 116 5.95 -10.13 10.35
N CYS A 117 7.27 -10.25 10.52
CA CYS A 117 7.99 -11.53 10.56
C CYS A 117 7.42 -12.47 11.63
N ASN A 118 7.15 -11.95 12.83
CA ASN A 118 6.53 -12.72 13.90
C ASN A 118 5.12 -13.20 13.54
N GLU A 119 4.30 -12.38 12.87
CA GLU A 119 2.92 -12.73 12.51
C GLU A 119 2.86 -13.77 11.39
N ILE A 120 3.78 -13.71 10.42
CA ILE A 120 3.88 -14.72 9.36
C ILE A 120 4.64 -15.98 9.81
N GLY A 121 5.34 -15.91 10.95
CA GLY A 121 6.08 -17.04 11.53
C GLY A 121 7.42 -17.35 10.84
N GLU A 122 8.01 -16.38 10.16
CA GLU A 122 9.26 -16.53 9.41
C GLU A 122 10.41 -15.76 10.07
N SER A 123 11.62 -16.28 9.93
CA SER A 123 12.83 -15.55 10.34
C SER A 123 13.00 -14.31 9.43
N PRO A 124 13.42 -13.14 9.96
CA PRO A 124 13.69 -11.97 9.12
C PRO A 124 14.63 -12.28 7.95
N ALA A 125 15.66 -13.10 8.19
CA ALA A 125 16.62 -13.49 7.16
C ALA A 125 16.01 -14.31 6.01
N ASP A 126 14.85 -14.92 6.20
CA ASP A 126 14.14 -15.72 5.19
C ASP A 126 13.06 -14.90 4.45
N VAL A 127 12.92 -13.61 4.78
CA VAL A 127 11.95 -12.70 4.15
C VAL A 127 12.67 -11.71 3.24
N LEU A 128 12.20 -11.59 2.00
CA LEU A 128 12.61 -10.56 1.05
C LEU A 128 11.55 -9.46 0.97
N PHE A 129 11.94 -8.23 1.29
CA PHE A 129 11.10 -7.04 1.16
C PHE A 129 11.50 -6.22 -0.08
N LEU A 130 10.49 -5.92 -0.90
CA LEU A 130 10.61 -5.13 -2.12
C LEU A 130 9.93 -3.77 -1.91
N THR A 131 10.66 -2.68 -2.03
CA THR A 131 10.13 -1.32 -1.88
C THR A 131 10.85 -0.33 -2.79
N ASP A 132 10.18 0.73 -3.19
CA ASP A 132 10.80 1.88 -3.88
C ASP A 132 11.33 2.94 -2.92
N VAL A 133 11.04 2.83 -1.62
CA VAL A 133 11.31 3.88 -0.63
C VAL A 133 12.52 3.53 0.23
N GLU A 134 13.55 4.37 0.17
CA GLU A 134 14.79 4.18 0.94
C GLU A 134 14.54 4.06 2.46
N ALA A 135 13.68 4.89 3.04
CA ALA A 135 13.41 4.86 4.49
C ALA A 135 12.78 3.53 4.94
N GLU A 136 11.97 2.90 4.08
CA GLU A 136 11.38 1.59 4.34
C GLU A 136 12.42 0.49 4.21
N ALA A 137 13.28 0.57 3.18
CA ALA A 137 14.41 -0.35 2.99
C ALA A 137 15.33 -0.37 4.21
N ARG A 138 15.73 0.79 4.72
CA ARG A 138 16.57 0.94 5.92
C ARG A 138 15.91 0.32 7.16
N ALA A 139 14.60 0.51 7.32
CA ALA A 139 13.86 -0.02 8.46
C ALA A 139 13.74 -1.55 8.43
N ALA A 140 13.47 -2.12 7.24
CA ALA A 140 13.43 -3.56 7.03
C ALA A 140 14.80 -4.22 7.25
N ASP A 141 15.85 -3.65 6.66
CA ASP A 141 17.24 -4.10 6.81
C ASP A 141 17.70 -4.07 8.27
N ALA A 142 17.35 -3.00 9.01
CA ALA A 142 17.62 -2.92 10.44
C ALA A 142 16.91 -4.02 11.27
N ALA A 143 15.81 -4.59 10.77
CA ALA A 143 15.12 -5.74 11.36
C ALA A 143 15.74 -7.09 10.95
N GLY A 144 16.74 -7.09 10.06
CA GLY A 144 17.36 -8.28 9.50
C GLY A 144 16.60 -8.88 8.31
N VAL A 145 15.63 -8.14 7.76
CA VAL A 145 14.89 -8.54 6.56
C VAL A 145 15.74 -8.28 5.33
N GLN A 146 15.77 -9.20 4.36
CA GLN A 146 16.47 -8.97 3.09
C GLN A 146 15.73 -7.90 2.30
N VAL A 147 16.45 -7.01 1.63
CA VAL A 147 15.84 -5.87 0.92
C VAL A 147 16.37 -5.75 -0.49
N ARG A 148 15.46 -5.45 -1.43
CA ARG A 148 15.80 -4.92 -2.75
C ARG A 148 14.98 -3.66 -3.05
N LEU A 149 15.64 -2.69 -3.68
CA LEU A 149 15.00 -1.44 -4.09
C LEU A 149 14.42 -1.58 -5.49
N VAL A 150 13.12 -1.33 -5.64
CA VAL A 150 12.41 -1.43 -6.92
C VAL A 150 12.36 -0.05 -7.59
N ILE A 151 12.93 0.06 -8.78
CA ILE A 151 12.97 1.30 -9.55
C ILE A 151 11.95 1.21 -10.69
N ARG A 152 10.89 2.01 -10.61
CA ARG A 152 9.89 2.20 -11.67
C ARG A 152 9.92 3.63 -12.20
N GLU A 153 9.42 3.80 -13.43
CA GLU A 153 9.22 5.12 -14.00
C GLU A 153 8.29 5.96 -13.11
N GLY A 154 8.71 7.17 -12.76
CA GLY A 154 7.97 8.08 -11.88
C GLY A 154 8.31 7.98 -10.39
N ASN A 155 9.12 7.00 -9.97
CA ASN A 155 9.60 6.92 -8.59
C ASN A 155 10.49 8.12 -8.24
N ALA A 156 10.50 8.49 -6.95
CA ALA A 156 11.48 9.44 -6.44
C ALA A 156 12.91 8.91 -6.64
N PRO A 157 13.90 9.78 -6.91
CA PRO A 157 15.28 9.33 -7.05
C PRO A 157 15.80 8.78 -5.73
N LEU A 158 16.45 7.62 -5.79
CA LEU A 158 17.18 7.04 -4.66
C LEU A 158 18.50 7.79 -4.45
N SER A 159 18.94 7.90 -3.19
CA SER A 159 20.27 8.40 -2.86
C SER A 159 21.37 7.49 -3.41
N GLU A 160 22.57 8.03 -3.61
CA GLU A 160 23.71 7.23 -4.04
C GLU A 160 24.13 6.24 -2.95
N GLU A 161 23.88 6.56 -1.67
CA GLU A 161 24.05 5.67 -0.53
C GLU A 161 23.13 4.45 -0.66
N ALA A 162 21.84 4.66 -0.90
CA ALA A 162 20.88 3.58 -1.05
C ALA A 162 21.23 2.64 -2.22
N LYS A 163 21.66 3.19 -3.35
CA LYS A 163 22.07 2.38 -4.53
C LYS A 163 23.36 1.59 -4.29
N ARG A 164 24.22 2.03 -3.36
CA ARG A 164 25.42 1.27 -2.96
C ARG A 164 25.09 0.19 -1.94
N ASP A 165 24.17 0.47 -1.03
CA ASP A 165 23.88 -0.41 0.11
C ASP A 165 22.87 -1.51 -0.22
N TYR A 166 22.00 -1.29 -1.21
CA TYR A 166 20.95 -2.24 -1.60
C TYR A 166 21.02 -2.57 -3.09
N GLU A 167 20.74 -3.83 -3.41
CA GLU A 167 20.51 -4.26 -4.78
C GLU A 167 19.25 -3.57 -5.33
N THR A 168 19.38 -2.99 -6.52
CA THR A 168 18.27 -2.32 -7.23
C THR A 168 17.78 -3.19 -8.38
N ILE A 169 16.46 -3.34 -8.50
CA ILE A 169 15.82 -4.05 -9.61
C ILE A 169 14.85 -3.12 -10.36
N HIS A 170 14.71 -3.32 -11.66
CA HIS A 170 13.79 -2.58 -12.53
C HIS A 170 12.56 -3.40 -12.94
N SER A 171 12.64 -4.72 -12.77
CA SER A 171 11.58 -5.70 -12.99
C SER A 171 11.55 -6.72 -11.86
N LEU A 172 10.38 -7.26 -11.54
CA LEU A 172 10.28 -8.39 -10.61
C LEU A 172 10.91 -9.66 -11.21
N GLU A 173 11.14 -9.72 -12.52
CA GLU A 173 11.86 -10.83 -13.16
C GLU A 173 13.32 -10.96 -12.68
N GLU A 174 13.87 -9.92 -12.04
CA GLU A 174 15.23 -9.93 -11.48
C GLU A 174 15.28 -10.55 -10.07
N ILE A 175 14.14 -10.99 -9.50
CA ILE A 175 14.10 -11.68 -8.20
C ILE A 175 14.32 -13.19 -8.29
N VAL A 176 14.28 -13.74 -9.50
CA VAL A 176 14.35 -15.19 -9.78
C VAL A 176 15.75 -15.64 -10.18
#